data_AF-A0A7C2H126-F1
#
_entry.id   AF-A0A7C2H126-F1
#
_cell.length_a   1.000
_cell.length_b   1.000
_cell.length_c   1.000
_cell.angle_alpha   90.00
_cell.angle_beta   90.00
_cell.angle_gamma   90.00
#
_symmetry.space_group_name_H-M   'P 1'
#
loop_
_entity.id
_entity.type
_entity.pdbx_description
1 polymer ?
#
loop_
_entity_poly.entity_id
_entity_poly.type
_entity_poly.pdbx_seq_one_letter_code
_entity_poly.pdbx_strand_id
1 'polypeptide(L)'
;MARQQQWGAALFWSMLVLAAVGVHWNYWRQQKSALTPDEVLQRQIVADLSNLPPHLGDPQAPVVIHVALDPKHGGPCTKGTVEFVRQLVRDYPRKVQAFFRKVPHGNDSCAAALTINGKKTFTLPLNGSPKTITLQGTARPGDPMSFLIRQIIEQELAKARKEVRGAETLKKEQPPSS
;
A
#
# COMPACT_ATOMS: atom_id res chain seq x y z
N MET A 1 15.91 -72.70 -22.70
CA MET A 1 14.77 -71.78 -22.45
C MET A 1 15.00 -70.78 -21.31
N ALA A 2 16.01 -70.94 -20.44
CA ALA A 2 16.25 -70.03 -19.30
C ALA A 2 16.77 -68.62 -19.66
N ARG A 3 17.54 -68.47 -20.76
CA ARG A 3 18.10 -67.18 -21.18
C ARG A 3 17.02 -66.18 -21.60
N GLN A 4 15.97 -66.63 -22.29
CA GLN A 4 14.94 -65.75 -22.84
C GLN A 4 14.05 -65.11 -21.75
N GLN A 5 13.79 -65.83 -20.65
CA GLN A 5 13.14 -65.28 -19.45
C GLN A 5 13.99 -64.24 -18.72
N GLN A 6 15.32 -64.41 -18.69
CA GLN A 6 16.22 -63.44 -18.04
C GLN A 6 16.27 -62.09 -18.78
N TRP A 7 16.25 -62.10 -20.12
CA TRP A 7 16.17 -60.86 -20.92
C TRP A 7 14.83 -60.14 -20.75
N GLY A 8 13.73 -60.89 -20.70
CA GLY A 8 12.40 -60.33 -20.44
C GLY A 8 12.28 -59.68 -19.06
N ALA A 9 12.83 -60.32 -18.03
CA ALA A 9 12.89 -59.77 -16.68
C ALA A 9 13.77 -58.50 -16.63
N ALA A 10 14.96 -58.52 -17.26
CA ALA A 10 15.84 -57.36 -17.28
C ALA A 10 15.23 -56.14 -17.99
N LEU A 11 14.50 -56.35 -19.09
CA LEU A 11 13.76 -55.29 -19.80
C LEU A 11 12.59 -54.75 -18.97
N PHE A 12 11.91 -55.61 -18.21
CA PHE A 12 10.83 -55.17 -17.32
C PHE A 12 11.37 -54.32 -16.16
N TRP A 13 12.48 -54.72 -15.55
CA TRP A 13 13.14 -53.94 -14.50
C TRP A 13 13.69 -52.60 -15.01
N SER A 14 14.26 -52.55 -16.22
CA SER A 14 14.73 -51.29 -16.80
C SER A 14 13.58 -50.33 -17.12
N MET A 15 12.44 -50.83 -17.62
CA MET A 15 11.21 -50.05 -17.80
C MET A 15 10.70 -49.47 -16.48
N LEU A 16 10.67 -50.25 -15.41
CA LEU A 16 10.26 -49.79 -14.08
C LEU A 16 11.17 -48.69 -13.53
N VAL A 17 12.48 -48.83 -13.70
CA VAL A 17 13.46 -47.82 -13.27
C VAL A 17 13.27 -46.52 -14.06
N LEU A 18 13.07 -46.61 -15.39
CA LEU A 18 12.82 -45.43 -16.22
C LEU A 18 11.50 -44.74 -15.85
N ALA A 19 10.44 -45.49 -15.57
CA ALA A 19 9.17 -44.94 -15.09
C ALA A 19 9.33 -44.26 -13.73
N ALA A 20 10.05 -44.87 -12.79
CA ALA A 20 10.32 -44.30 -11.47
C ALA A 20 11.12 -43.00 -11.55
N VAL A 21 12.15 -42.95 -12.41
CA VAL A 21 12.93 -41.73 -12.68
C VAL A 21 12.04 -40.64 -13.29
N GLY A 22 11.17 -41.00 -14.24
CA GLY A 22 10.22 -40.07 -14.85
C GLY A 22 9.24 -39.47 -13.83
N VAL A 23 8.68 -40.30 -12.95
CA VAL A 23 7.78 -39.85 -11.86
C VAL A 23 8.52 -38.97 -10.87
N HIS A 24 9.73 -39.35 -10.46
CA HIS A 24 10.54 -38.56 -9.53
C HIS A 24 10.95 -37.20 -10.11
N TRP A 25 11.32 -37.17 -11.40
CA TRP A 25 11.63 -35.94 -12.11
C TRP A 25 10.42 -35.01 -12.21
N ASN A 26 9.25 -35.57 -12.54
CA ASN A 26 8.03 -34.78 -12.66
C ASN A 26 7.55 -34.24 -11.30
N TYR A 27 7.69 -35.05 -10.24
CA TYR A 27 7.45 -34.63 -8.85
C TYR A 27 8.35 -33.47 -8.43
N TRP A 28 9.66 -33.57 -8.67
CA TRP A 28 10.62 -32.48 -8.37
C TRP A 28 10.35 -31.21 -9.19
N ARG A 29 9.95 -31.37 -10.46
CA ARG A 29 9.59 -30.25 -11.33
C ARG A 29 8.33 -29.54 -10.82
N GLN A 30 7.31 -30.29 -10.39
CA GLN A 30 6.10 -29.73 -9.77
C GLN A 30 6.42 -29.03 -8.46
N GLN A 31 7.30 -29.59 -7.64
CA GLN A 31 7.70 -28.98 -6.36
C GLN A 31 8.48 -27.67 -6.57
N LYS A 32 9.29 -27.55 -7.63
CA LYS A 32 9.97 -26.30 -8.01
C LYS A 32 9.05 -25.24 -8.62
N SER A 33 7.87 -25.61 -9.08
CA SER A 33 6.91 -24.69 -9.72
C SER A 33 5.69 -24.37 -8.85
N ALA A 34 5.52 -25.08 -7.73
CA ALA A 34 4.54 -24.75 -6.71
C ALA A 34 4.99 -23.47 -5.98
N LEU A 35 4.32 -22.36 -6.29
CA LEU A 35 4.45 -21.11 -5.54
C LEU A 35 4.09 -21.35 -4.08
N THR A 36 4.90 -20.83 -3.17
CA THR A 36 4.54 -20.90 -1.75
C THR A 36 3.30 -20.04 -1.47
N PRO A 37 2.50 -20.34 -0.43
CA PRO A 37 1.35 -19.53 -0.05
C PRO A 37 1.71 -18.04 0.13
N ASP A 38 2.91 -17.76 0.65
CA ASP A 38 3.43 -16.41 0.84
C ASP A 38 3.71 -15.69 -0.49
N GLU A 39 4.27 -16.39 -1.49
CA GLU A 39 4.49 -15.83 -2.82
C GLU A 39 3.18 -15.53 -3.55
N VAL A 40 2.16 -16.40 -3.39
CA VAL A 40 0.82 -16.16 -3.95
C VAL A 40 0.18 -14.94 -3.28
N LEU A 41 0.23 -14.86 -1.96
CA LEU A 41 -0.28 -13.73 -1.20
C LEU A 41 0.42 -12.42 -1.59
N GLN A 42 1.74 -12.44 -1.71
CA GLN A 42 2.51 -11.26 -2.11
C GLN A 42 2.15 -10.81 -3.53
N ARG A 43 2.03 -11.75 -4.49
CA ARG A 43 1.57 -11.43 -5.86
C ARG A 43 0.17 -10.85 -5.88
N GLN A 44 -0.74 -11.37 -5.05
CA GLN A 44 -2.10 -10.83 -4.94
C GLN A 44 -2.07 -9.40 -4.39
N ILE A 45 -1.30 -9.13 -3.33
CA ILE A 45 -1.23 -7.78 -2.76
C ILE A 45 -0.58 -6.81 -3.75
N VAL A 46 0.48 -7.22 -4.45
CA VAL A 46 1.08 -6.42 -5.53
C VAL A 46 0.04 -6.09 -6.59
N ALA A 47 -0.76 -7.07 -7.03
CA ALA A 47 -1.80 -6.88 -8.03
C ALA A 47 -2.90 -5.91 -7.53
N ASP A 48 -3.39 -6.08 -6.31
CA ASP A 48 -4.41 -5.22 -5.72
C ASP A 48 -3.92 -3.77 -5.58
N LEU A 49 -2.69 -3.58 -5.12
CA LEU A 49 -2.04 -2.26 -5.04
C LEU A 49 -1.78 -1.67 -6.43
N SER A 50 -1.51 -2.52 -7.42
CA SER A 50 -1.30 -2.09 -8.80
C SER A 50 -2.58 -1.55 -9.46
N ASN A 51 -3.74 -2.01 -9.02
CA ASN A 51 -5.04 -1.62 -9.57
C ASN A 51 -5.71 -0.47 -8.79
N LEU A 52 -4.98 0.20 -7.90
CA LEU A 52 -5.49 1.34 -7.17
C LEU A 52 -5.82 2.52 -8.10
N PRO A 53 -6.99 3.16 -7.93
CA PRO A 53 -7.28 4.39 -8.64
C PRO A 53 -6.28 5.48 -8.22
N PRO A 54 -5.91 6.39 -9.14
CA PRO A 54 -4.91 7.41 -8.87
C PRO A 54 -5.37 8.40 -7.80
N HIS A 55 -6.68 8.61 -7.65
CA HIS A 55 -7.25 9.49 -6.63
C HIS A 55 -8.48 8.83 -5.97
N LEU A 56 -8.75 9.24 -4.74
CA LEU A 56 -9.93 8.90 -3.96
C LEU A 56 -10.48 10.16 -3.29
N GLY A 57 -11.79 10.35 -3.33
CA GLY A 57 -12.46 11.50 -2.70
C GLY A 57 -12.75 12.64 -3.68
N ASP A 58 -13.22 13.75 -3.13
CA ASP A 58 -13.67 14.91 -3.89
C ASP A 58 -12.48 15.75 -4.41
N PRO A 59 -12.40 16.07 -5.71
CA PRO A 59 -11.36 16.97 -6.26
C PRO A 59 -11.32 18.36 -5.63
N GLN A 60 -12.41 18.81 -5.01
CA GLN A 60 -12.50 20.11 -4.34
C GLN A 60 -12.17 20.04 -2.84
N ALA A 61 -11.72 18.88 -2.35
CA ALA A 61 -11.39 18.73 -0.95
C ALA A 61 -10.22 19.67 -0.56
N PRO A 62 -10.33 20.40 0.57
CA PRO A 62 -9.29 21.31 1.04
C PRO A 62 -8.02 20.61 1.56
N VAL A 63 -8.09 19.31 1.85
CA VAL A 63 -6.94 18.53 2.33
C VAL A 63 -6.63 17.41 1.35
N VAL A 64 -5.42 17.41 0.82
CA VAL A 64 -4.93 16.42 -0.15
C VAL A 64 -3.81 15.59 0.46
N ILE A 65 -3.99 14.28 0.52
CA ILE A 65 -3.00 13.33 1.01
C ILE A 65 -2.33 12.66 -0.19
N HIS A 66 -1.01 12.82 -0.36
CA HIS A 66 -0.28 12.05 -1.35
C HIS A 66 0.38 10.84 -0.70
N VAL A 67 0.16 9.68 -1.31
CA VAL A 67 0.69 8.40 -0.83
C VAL A 67 1.55 7.81 -1.94
N ALA A 68 2.85 7.74 -1.68
CA ALA A 68 3.79 7.00 -2.53
C ALA A 68 3.88 5.55 -2.03
N LEU A 69 3.54 4.59 -2.89
CA LEU A 69 3.51 3.17 -2.58
C LEU A 69 4.56 2.42 -3.39
N ASP A 70 5.37 1.61 -2.71
CA ASP A 70 6.20 0.58 -3.36
C ASP A 70 5.39 -0.72 -3.51
N PRO A 71 5.04 -1.13 -4.74
CA PRO A 71 4.24 -2.32 -4.96
C PRO A 71 5.00 -3.63 -4.67
N LYS A 72 6.34 -3.67 -4.73
CA LYS A 72 7.13 -4.89 -4.47
C LYS A 72 7.18 -5.24 -2.98
N HIS A 73 7.27 -4.23 -2.13
CA HIS A 73 7.09 -4.35 -0.68
C HIS A 73 5.60 -4.30 -0.30
N GLY A 74 4.73 -4.93 -1.10
CA GLY A 74 3.30 -5.10 -0.83
C GLY A 74 2.97 -5.91 0.43
N GLY A 75 3.86 -5.95 1.43
CA GLY A 75 3.58 -6.50 2.73
C GLY A 75 2.51 -5.71 3.50
N PRO A 76 2.17 -6.15 4.73
CA PRO A 76 1.10 -5.58 5.55
C PRO A 76 1.27 -4.08 5.86
N CYS A 77 2.48 -3.54 5.73
CA CYS A 77 2.78 -2.10 5.78
C CYS A 77 2.02 -1.27 4.74
N THR A 78 2.18 -1.62 3.46
CA THR A 78 1.66 -0.86 2.31
C THR A 78 0.14 -1.00 2.23
N LYS A 79 -0.37 -2.22 2.45
CA LYS A 79 -1.79 -2.49 2.53
C LYS A 79 -2.47 -1.74 3.69
N GLY A 80 -1.90 -1.80 4.89
CA GLY A 80 -2.47 -1.12 6.05
C GLY A 80 -2.50 0.40 5.88
N THR A 81 -1.48 0.98 5.23
CA THR A 81 -1.47 2.42 4.91
C THR A 81 -2.56 2.79 3.91
N VAL A 82 -2.76 1.98 2.87
CA VAL A 82 -3.83 2.19 1.89
C VAL A 82 -5.21 2.07 2.53
N GLU A 83 -5.42 1.07 3.37
CA GLU A 83 -6.68 0.88 4.11
C GLU A 83 -6.96 2.05 5.06
N PHE A 84 -5.95 2.50 5.80
CA PHE A 84 -6.06 3.66 6.67
C PHE A 84 -6.43 4.93 5.89
N VAL A 85 -5.75 5.22 4.77
CA VAL A 85 -6.04 6.42 3.97
C VAL A 85 -7.43 6.34 3.33
N ARG A 86 -7.86 5.16 2.86
CA ARG A 86 -9.23 4.95 2.39
C ARG A 86 -10.25 5.22 3.49
N GLN A 87 -9.98 4.76 4.71
CA GLN A 87 -10.83 5.04 5.85
C GLN A 87 -10.87 6.54 6.17
N LEU A 88 -9.75 7.25 6.13
CA LEU A 88 -9.71 8.70 6.33
C LEU A 88 -10.59 9.45 5.32
N VAL A 89 -10.52 9.10 4.04
CA VAL A 89 -11.37 9.73 3.01
C VAL A 89 -12.86 9.47 3.28
N ARG A 90 -13.21 8.29 3.82
CA ARG A 90 -14.59 7.95 4.22
C ARG A 90 -15.03 8.69 5.49
N ASP A 91 -14.15 8.80 6.48
CA ASP A 91 -14.40 9.50 7.74
C ASP A 91 -14.57 11.01 7.52
N TYR A 92 -13.93 11.56 6.46
CA TYR A 92 -13.94 12.99 6.11
C TYR A 92 -14.46 13.23 4.68
N PRO A 93 -15.75 12.94 4.41
CA PRO A 93 -16.32 13.08 3.07
C PRO A 93 -16.26 14.54 2.61
N ARG A 94 -15.88 14.75 1.34
CA ARG A 94 -15.69 16.08 0.69
C ARG A 94 -14.65 16.99 1.36
N LYS A 95 -13.94 16.50 2.37
CA LYS A 95 -12.96 17.28 3.15
C LYS A 95 -11.53 16.81 2.90
N VAL A 96 -11.38 15.52 2.63
CA VAL A 96 -10.09 14.89 2.36
C VAL A 96 -10.14 14.19 1.01
N GLN A 97 -9.11 14.42 0.21
CA GLN A 97 -8.79 13.69 -0.99
C GLN A 97 -7.46 12.94 -0.77
N ALA A 98 -7.32 11.76 -1.37
CA ALA A 98 -6.07 11.03 -1.39
C ALA A 98 -5.62 10.77 -2.84
N PHE A 99 -4.32 10.86 -3.09
CA PHE A 99 -3.68 10.52 -4.35
C PHE A 99 -2.68 9.40 -4.15
N PHE A 100 -2.80 8.32 -4.92
CA PHE A 100 -1.91 7.17 -4.85
C PHE A 100 -0.98 7.16 -6.05
N ARG A 101 0.33 7.20 -5.77
CA ARG A 101 1.38 7.09 -6.77
C ARG A 101 2.22 5.87 -6.51
N LYS A 102 2.50 5.11 -7.56
CA LYS A 102 3.51 4.05 -7.52
C LYS A 102 4.90 4.67 -7.61
N VAL A 103 5.79 4.24 -6.73
CA VAL A 103 7.21 4.60 -6.79
C VAL A 103 8.05 3.38 -7.12
N PRO A 104 9.19 3.57 -7.81
CA PRO A 104 10.14 2.49 -7.99
C PRO A 104 10.62 1.98 -6.63
N HIS A 105 10.91 0.68 -6.61
CA HIS A 105 11.38 -0.01 -5.42
C HIS A 105 12.67 0.61 -4.89
N GLY A 106 12.67 0.98 -3.61
CA GLY A 106 13.85 1.45 -2.89
C GLY A 106 14.39 0.39 -1.94
N ASN A 107 15.55 0.65 -1.34
CA ASN A 107 16.17 -0.25 -0.34
C ASN A 107 15.41 -0.28 1.01
N ASP A 108 14.41 0.60 1.20
CA ASP A 108 13.66 0.71 2.45
C ASP A 108 12.62 -0.42 2.59
N SER A 109 12.62 -1.09 3.74
CA SER A 109 11.84 -2.30 4.02
C SER A 109 10.31 -2.10 4.08
N CYS A 110 9.85 -0.86 4.28
CA CYS A 110 8.44 -0.46 4.15
C CYS A 110 8.34 0.96 3.56
N ALA A 111 8.14 1.06 2.24
CA ALA A 111 8.03 2.34 1.55
C ALA A 111 6.56 2.73 1.31
N ALA A 112 5.95 3.32 2.34
CA ALA A 112 4.75 4.16 2.18
C ALA A 112 5.10 5.58 2.65
N ALA A 113 5.32 6.51 1.73
CA ALA A 113 5.59 7.90 2.10
C ALA A 113 4.30 8.72 1.96
N LEU A 114 3.90 9.34 3.07
CA LEU A 114 2.70 10.18 3.15
C LEU A 114 3.10 11.66 3.18
N THR A 115 2.42 12.48 2.38
CA THR A 115 2.43 13.94 2.50
C THR A 115 1.00 14.44 2.59
N ILE A 116 0.78 15.53 3.34
CA ILE A 116 -0.53 16.18 3.48
C ILE A 116 -0.35 17.62 2.99
N ASN A 117 -1.14 18.04 1.99
CA ASN A 117 -0.99 19.33 1.31
C ASN A 117 0.46 19.59 0.85
N GLY A 118 1.13 18.54 0.35
CA GLY A 118 2.53 18.58 -0.08
C GLY A 118 3.57 18.63 1.05
N LYS A 119 3.16 18.69 2.32
CA LYS A 119 4.07 18.78 3.47
C LYS A 119 4.26 17.42 4.13
N LYS A 120 5.48 17.17 4.62
CA LYS A 120 5.87 15.98 5.40
C LYS A 120 6.03 16.27 6.88
N THR A 121 6.23 17.54 7.24
CA THR A 121 6.58 17.94 8.60
C THR A 121 5.53 18.90 9.13
N PHE A 122 5.05 18.63 10.35
CA PHE A 122 3.97 19.38 10.99
C PHE A 122 4.32 19.66 12.44
N THR A 123 3.94 20.85 12.92
CA THR A 123 4.06 21.20 14.34
C THR A 123 2.70 21.02 15.00
N LEU A 124 2.62 20.04 15.91
CA LEU A 124 1.42 19.68 16.66
C LEU A 124 1.60 20.00 18.14
N PRO A 125 0.57 20.51 18.83
CA PRO A 125 0.58 20.63 20.28
C PRO A 125 0.39 19.25 20.91
N LEU A 126 1.49 18.60 21.29
CA LEU A 126 1.48 17.32 21.99
C LEU A 126 1.82 17.53 23.47
N ASN A 127 0.93 17.10 24.36
CA ASN A 127 1.08 17.25 25.82
C ASN A 127 1.36 18.71 26.25
N GLY A 128 0.66 19.68 25.63
CA GLY A 128 0.82 21.10 25.93
C GLY A 128 2.08 21.76 25.37
N SER A 129 2.95 21.01 24.68
CA SER A 129 4.17 21.52 24.04
C SER A 129 4.10 21.40 22.51
N PRO A 130 4.54 22.41 21.74
CA PRO A 130 4.66 22.27 20.30
C PRO A 130 5.76 21.27 19.97
N LYS A 131 5.41 20.18 19.28
CA LYS A 131 6.35 19.17 18.78
C LYS A 131 6.28 19.10 17.27
N THR A 132 7.46 19.09 16.65
CA THR A 132 7.60 18.92 15.20
C THR A 132 7.69 17.43 14.88
N ILE A 133 6.79 16.96 14.03
CA ILE A 133 6.66 15.56 13.63
C ILE A 133 6.90 15.48 12.14
N THR A 134 7.70 14.51 11.71
CA THR A 134 7.87 14.18 10.30
C THR A 134 7.12 12.88 10.01
N LEU A 135 6.24 12.90 9.01
CA LEU A 135 5.54 11.73 8.51
C LEU A 135 6.55 10.82 7.80
N GLN A 136 7.03 9.81 8.53
CA GLN A 136 7.91 8.76 8.03
C GLN A 136 7.40 7.39 8.48
N GLY A 137 7.50 6.41 7.58
CA GLY A 137 7.03 5.05 7.83
C GLY A 137 5.55 4.84 7.51
N THR A 138 5.01 3.71 7.97
CA THR A 138 3.65 3.26 7.64
C THR A 138 2.64 3.68 8.69
N ALA A 139 1.40 3.88 8.28
CA ALA A 139 0.30 4.18 9.19
C ALA A 139 -0.80 3.13 9.03
N ARG A 140 -0.87 2.14 9.92
CA ARG A 140 -2.01 1.22 9.97
C ARG A 140 -3.11 1.77 10.87
N PRO A 141 -4.37 1.35 10.68
CA PRO A 141 -5.44 1.72 11.59
C PRO A 141 -5.09 1.33 13.03
N GLY A 142 -5.10 2.30 13.94
CA GLY A 142 -4.79 2.10 15.37
C GLY A 142 -3.33 2.39 15.75
N ASP A 143 -2.42 2.59 14.80
CA ASP A 143 -1.03 2.92 15.10
C ASP A 143 -0.91 4.36 15.62
N PRO A 144 0.11 4.69 16.45
CA PRO A 144 0.37 6.06 16.89
C PRO A 144 0.50 7.06 15.73
N MET A 145 1.11 6.65 14.61
CA MET A 145 1.23 7.50 13.42
C MET A 145 -0.14 7.82 12.79
N SER A 146 -1.09 6.88 12.84
CA SER A 146 -2.45 7.09 12.34
C SER A 146 -3.21 8.14 13.16
N PHE A 147 -2.98 8.16 14.47
CA PHE A 147 -3.53 9.18 15.37
C PHE A 147 -2.96 10.57 15.06
N LEU A 148 -1.64 10.67 14.87
CA LEU A 148 -0.98 11.92 14.51
C LEU A 148 -1.49 12.46 13.16
N ILE A 149 -1.67 11.57 12.16
CA ILE A 149 -2.23 11.96 10.87
C ILE A 149 -3.66 12.50 11.01
N ARG A 150 -4.51 11.86 11.82
CA ARG A 150 -5.87 12.36 12.09
C ARG A 150 -5.83 13.77 12.70
N GLN A 151 -4.96 14.01 13.69
CA GLN A 151 -4.80 15.34 14.29
C GLN A 151 -4.31 16.39 13.27
N ILE A 152 -3.36 16.03 12.40
CA ILE A 152 -2.88 16.94 11.35
C ILE A 152 -4.01 17.30 10.39
N ILE A 153 -4.83 16.32 9.98
CA ILE A 153 -5.99 16.55 9.10
C ILE A 153 -6.97 17.52 9.76
N GLU A 154 -7.32 17.29 11.03
CA GLU A 154 -8.21 18.19 11.77
C GLU A 154 -7.66 19.62 11.86
N GLN A 155 -6.35 19.77 12.12
CA GLN A 155 -5.69 21.06 12.15
C GLN A 155 -5.71 21.76 10.78
N GLU A 156 -5.43 21.04 9.70
CA GLU A 156 -5.45 21.59 8.34
C GLU A 156 -6.88 21.97 7.91
N LEU A 157 -7.89 21.17 8.28
CA LEU A 157 -9.30 21.51 8.05
C LEU A 157 -9.70 22.77 8.84
N ALA A 158 -9.22 22.92 10.07
CA ALA A 158 -9.47 24.11 10.87
C ALA A 158 -8.81 25.36 10.25
N LYS A 159 -7.62 25.24 9.68
CA LYS A 159 -6.95 26.32 8.93
C LYS A 159 -7.74 26.70 7.67
N ALA A 160 -8.10 25.72 6.84
CA ALA A 160 -8.86 25.95 5.63
C ALA A 160 -10.19 26.68 5.89
N ARG A 161 -10.90 26.32 6.97
CA ARG A 161 -12.13 27.02 7.39
C ARG A 161 -11.89 28.48 7.76
N LYS A 162 -10.77 28.79 8.43
CA LYS A 162 -10.42 30.17 8.79
C LYS A 162 -10.11 31.00 7.55
N GLU A 163 -9.40 30.43 6.59
CA GLU A 163 -9.04 31.09 5.34
C GLU A 163 -10.28 31.44 4.50
N VAL A 164 -11.22 30.49 4.36
CA VAL A 164 -12.50 30.76 3.67
C VAL A 164 -13.27 31.88 4.36
N ARG A 165 -13.37 31.85 5.69
CA ARG A 165 -14.06 32.89 6.46
C ARG A 165 -13.39 34.27 6.32
N GLY A 166 -12.05 34.29 6.28
CA GLY A 166 -11.27 35.51 6.06
C GLY A 166 -11.45 36.10 4.67
N ALA A 167 -11.50 35.24 3.64
CA ALA A 167 -11.76 35.65 2.26
C ALA A 167 -13.18 36.20 2.06
N GLU A 168 -14.18 35.65 2.75
CA GLU A 168 -15.55 36.17 2.75
C GLU A 168 -15.69 37.53 3.43
N THR A 169 -14.95 37.76 4.53
CA THR A 169 -14.92 39.09 5.18
C THR A 169 -14.25 40.15 4.31
N LEU A 170 -13.14 39.81 3.64
CA LEU A 170 -12.46 40.73 2.71
C LEU A 170 -13.33 41.07 1.49
N LYS A 171 -14.07 40.11 0.93
CA LYS A 171 -15.01 40.35 -0.17
C LYS A 171 -16.18 41.26 0.22
N LYS A 172 -16.59 41.29 1.49
CA LYS A 172 -17.63 42.21 1.98
C LYS A 172 -17.13 43.63 2.23
N GLU A 173 -15.83 43.81 2.42
CA GLU A 173 -15.22 45.14 2.65
C GLU A 173 -14.80 45.85 1.35
N GLN A 174 -14.73 45.15 0.21
CA GLN A 174 -14.55 45.80 -1.09
C GLN A 174 -15.89 46.42 -1.57
N PRO A 175 -15.98 47.76 -1.70
CA PRO A 175 -17.16 48.37 -2.31
C PRO A 175 -17.25 47.95 -3.78
N PRO A 176 -18.47 47.91 -4.37
CA PRO A 176 -18.61 47.61 -5.79
C PRO A 176 -17.76 48.61 -6.58
N SER A 177 -16.81 48.10 -7.34
CA SER A 177 -16.05 48.91 -8.29
C SER A 177 -17.05 49.51 -9.28
N SER A 178 -17.17 50.83 -9.23
CA SER A 178 -18.00 51.68 -10.07
C SER A 178 -17.82 51.43 -11.56
#